data_AF-A0A8S3GPG2-F1
#
_entry.id   AF-A0A8S3GPG2-F1
#
_cell.length_a   1.000
_cell.length_b   1.000
_cell.length_c   1.000
_cell.angle_alpha   90.00
_cell.angle_beta   90.00
_cell.angle_gamma   90.00
#
_symmetry.space_group_name_H-M   'P 1'
#
loop_
_entity.id
_entity.type
_entity.pdbx_description
1 polymer ?
#
loop_
_entity_poly.entity_id
_entity_poly.type
_entity_poly.pdbx_seq_one_letter_code
_entity_poly.pdbx_strand_id
1 'polypeptide(L)'
;MSITTDTNQQIVVLVAGGGPVGLTFALNLTMMMGKNVKIIIYEGRWFVDDQGKMRWQDEKQGKTRRDQVVTLQDHVIEQMPNYIKQGLFRNIEERVWPTSRNIPIREVEDRLFDLLKPFVSNGQ
;
A
#
# COMPACT_ATOMS: atom_id res chain seq x y z
N MET A 1 -2.60 -43.72 -11.04
CA MET A 1 -3.03 -42.46 -11.67
C MET A 1 -2.58 -41.34 -10.74
N SER A 2 -1.39 -40.79 -11.00
CA SER A 2 -0.75 -39.84 -10.08
C SER A 2 -1.22 -38.44 -10.43
N ILE A 3 -1.94 -37.79 -9.51
CA ILE A 3 -2.32 -36.38 -9.67
C ILE A 3 -1.07 -35.56 -9.38
N THR A 4 -0.37 -35.14 -10.42
CA THR A 4 0.61 -34.06 -10.34
C THR A 4 -0.17 -32.78 -10.05
N THR A 5 -0.23 -32.37 -8.79
CA THR A 5 -0.55 -30.99 -8.43
C THR A 5 0.55 -30.12 -9.04
N ASP A 6 0.21 -29.39 -10.09
CA ASP A 6 1.06 -28.36 -10.66
C ASP A 6 1.26 -27.29 -9.58
N THR A 7 2.36 -27.41 -8.84
CA THR A 7 2.68 -26.59 -7.66
C THR A 7 3.09 -25.16 -8.04
N ASN A 8 2.97 -24.81 -9.32
CA ASN A 8 3.51 -23.59 -9.89
C ASN A 8 2.44 -22.58 -10.35
N GLN A 9 1.16 -22.79 -10.00
CA GLN A 9 0.12 -21.84 -10.37
C GLN A 9 0.08 -20.66 -9.39
N GLN A 10 0.72 -19.57 -9.78
CA GLN A 10 0.71 -18.30 -9.07
C GLN A 10 -0.74 -17.78 -8.91
N ILE A 11 -1.14 -17.43 -7.70
CA ILE A 11 -2.46 -16.84 -7.43
C ILE A 11 -2.47 -15.39 -7.93
N VAL A 12 -3.44 -15.03 -8.75
CA VAL A 12 -3.64 -13.65 -9.20
C VAL A 12 -4.70 -12.98 -8.33
N VAL A 13 -4.34 -11.86 -7.71
CA VAL A 13 -5.25 -11.10 -6.85
C VAL A 13 -5.44 -9.69 -7.42
N LEU A 14 -6.70 -9.37 -7.69
CA LEU A 14 -7.11 -8.04 -8.11
C LEU A 14 -7.52 -7.23 -6.88
N VAL A 15 -6.94 -6.04 -6.72
CA VAL A 15 -7.27 -5.10 -5.66
C VAL A 15 -7.89 -3.86 -6.29
N ALA A 16 -9.18 -3.65 -6.06
CA ALA A 16 -9.88 -2.44 -6.49
C ALA A 16 -9.69 -1.35 -5.44
N GLY A 17 -8.85 -0.37 -5.76
CA GLY A 17 -8.52 0.78 -4.91
C GLY A 17 -7.10 0.71 -4.33
N GLY A 18 -6.33 1.76 -4.55
CA GLY A 18 -4.97 1.96 -4.06
C GLY A 18 -4.89 2.80 -2.78
N GLY A 19 -5.99 2.93 -2.03
CA GLY A 19 -5.96 3.63 -0.73
C GLY A 19 -5.22 2.85 0.37
N PRO A 20 -5.18 3.36 1.62
CA PRO A 20 -4.41 2.76 2.72
C PRO A 20 -4.69 1.28 2.94
N VAL A 21 -5.96 0.88 2.90
CA VAL A 21 -6.37 -0.53 3.10
C VAL A 21 -5.90 -1.41 1.93
N GLY A 22 -6.13 -0.98 0.69
CA GLY A 22 -5.75 -1.75 -0.50
C GLY A 22 -4.24 -1.95 -0.60
N LEU A 23 -3.45 -0.90 -0.35
CA LEU A 23 -1.99 -1.00 -0.34
C LEU A 23 -1.46 -1.84 0.81
N THR A 24 -2.03 -1.70 2.01
CA THR A 24 -1.63 -2.53 3.16
C THR A 24 -1.95 -3.99 2.92
N PHE A 25 -3.13 -4.31 2.36
CA PHE A 25 -3.50 -5.67 1.99
C PHE A 25 -2.52 -6.24 0.95
N ALA A 26 -2.26 -5.50 -0.12
CA ALA A 26 -1.33 -5.92 -1.17
C ALA A 26 0.05 -6.22 -0.58
N LEU A 27 0.57 -5.31 0.25
CA LEU A 27 1.90 -5.44 0.83
C LEU A 27 1.99 -6.65 1.77
N ASN A 28 1.00 -6.86 2.65
CA ASN A 28 0.97 -8.03 3.52
C ASN A 28 0.90 -9.33 2.72
N LEU A 29 0.02 -9.41 1.72
CA LEU A 29 -0.14 -10.60 0.92
C LEU A 29 1.13 -10.94 0.14
N THR A 30 1.77 -9.93 -0.47
CA THR A 30 3.06 -10.07 -1.13
C THR A 30 4.16 -10.52 -0.17
N MET A 31 4.23 -9.97 1.04
CA MET A 31 5.24 -10.38 2.03
C MET A 31 5.01 -11.82 2.51
N MET A 32 3.76 -12.26 2.63
CA MET A 32 3.40 -13.62 3.07
C MET A 32 3.61 -14.67 1.97
N MET A 33 3.25 -14.35 0.73
CA MET A 33 3.22 -15.33 -0.37
C MET A 33 4.43 -15.23 -1.31
N GLY A 34 5.16 -14.12 -1.28
CA GLY A 34 6.30 -13.86 -2.15
C GLY A 34 5.95 -14.07 -3.62
N LYS A 35 6.68 -14.96 -4.28
CA LYS A 35 6.50 -15.26 -5.72
C LYS A 35 5.21 -16.03 -6.03
N ASN A 36 4.53 -16.59 -5.03
CA ASN A 36 3.32 -17.38 -5.23
C ASN A 36 2.07 -16.51 -5.47
N VAL A 37 2.19 -15.18 -5.40
CA VAL A 37 1.10 -14.24 -5.69
C VAL A 37 1.52 -13.19 -6.72
N LYS A 38 0.61 -12.86 -7.63
CA LYS A 38 0.67 -11.68 -8.48
C LYS A 38 -0.46 -10.74 -8.09
N ILE A 39 -0.12 -9.52 -7.69
CA ILE A 39 -1.10 -8.51 -7.28
C ILE A 39 -1.24 -7.47 -8.39
N ILE A 40 -2.48 -7.16 -8.76
CA ILE A 40 -2.83 -6.11 -9.69
C ILE A 40 -3.73 -5.12 -8.96
N ILE A 41 -3.29 -3.87 -8.85
CA ILE A 41 -4.03 -2.81 -8.16
C ILE A 41 -4.65 -1.89 -9.22
N TYR A 42 -5.97 -1.77 -9.20
CA TYR A 42 -6.68 -0.78 -10.00
C TYR A 42 -6.97 0.46 -9.15
N GLU A 43 -6.33 1.57 -9.47
CA GLU A 43 -6.54 2.85 -8.78
C GLU A 43 -6.75 3.96 -9.82
N GLY A 44 -7.98 4.48 -9.90
CA GLY A 44 -8.35 5.53 -10.86
C GLY A 44 -7.75 6.90 -10.55
N ARG A 45 -7.09 7.06 -9.39
CA ARG A 45 -6.34 8.26 -8.99
C ARG A 45 -4.86 8.18 -9.34
N TRP A 46 -4.36 7.09 -9.90
CA TRP A 46 -2.99 7.00 -10.38
C TRP A 46 -2.91 7.41 -11.84
N PHE A 47 -1.81 8.08 -12.21
CA PHE A 47 -1.46 8.36 -13.60
C PHE A 47 0.05 8.20 -13.77
N VAL A 48 0.48 7.95 -15.01
CA VAL A 48 1.90 7.95 -15.36
C VAL A 48 2.25 9.35 -15.84
N ASP A 49 3.21 10.00 -15.17
CA ASP A 49 3.71 11.32 -15.59
C ASP A 49 4.53 11.22 -16.88
N ASP A 50 4.88 12.37 -17.48
CA ASP A 50 5.66 12.43 -18.72
C ASP A 50 7.06 11.79 -18.60
N GLN A 51 7.54 11.53 -17.37
CA GLN A 51 8.79 10.82 -17.10
C GLN A 51 8.61 9.31 -16.93
N GLY A 52 7.41 8.78 -17.17
CA GLY A 52 7.10 7.36 -16.99
C GLY A 52 6.93 6.93 -15.54
N LYS A 53 6.80 7.87 -14.59
CA LYS A 53 6.63 7.54 -13.16
C LYS A 53 5.17 7.54 -12.79
N MET A 54 4.75 6.51 -12.08
CA MET A 54 3.40 6.46 -11.51
C MET A 54 3.27 7.47 -10.36
N ARG A 55 2.28 8.36 -10.47
CA ARG A 55 1.97 9.45 -9.57
C ARG A 55 0.50 9.44 -9.18
N TRP A 56 0.21 10.04 -8.04
CA TRP A 56 -1.16 10.35 -7.64
C TRP A 56 -1.64 11.62 -8.32
N GLN A 57 -2.90 11.62 -8.78
CA GLN A 57 -3.63 12.81 -9.20
C GLN A 57 -3.58 13.90 -8.12
N ASP A 58 -3.45 15.14 -8.54
CA ASP A 58 -3.31 16.32 -7.69
C ASP A 58 -4.67 16.99 -7.37
N GLU A 59 -4.64 17.97 -6.46
CA GLU A 59 -5.80 18.74 -5.99
C GLU A 59 -6.59 19.42 -7.10
N LYS A 60 -5.96 19.68 -8.26
CA LYS A 60 -6.61 20.26 -9.45
C LYS A 60 -7.77 19.42 -9.98
N GLN A 61 -7.94 18.20 -9.47
CA GLN A 61 -9.00 17.26 -9.83
C GLN A 61 -10.09 17.12 -8.74
N GLY A 62 -10.14 18.03 -7.76
CA GLY A 62 -11.25 18.17 -6.81
C GLY A 62 -11.32 17.11 -5.70
N LYS A 63 -10.19 16.45 -5.36
CA LYS A 63 -10.17 15.31 -4.43
C LYS A 63 -9.52 15.68 -3.08
N THR A 64 -10.31 16.28 -2.18
CA THR A 64 -9.92 16.72 -0.82
C THR A 64 -9.59 15.58 0.17
N ARG A 65 -9.81 14.32 -0.21
CA ARG A 65 -9.60 13.17 0.68
C ARG A 65 -8.13 13.01 1.12
N ARG A 66 -7.17 13.28 0.23
CA ARG A 66 -5.74 13.10 0.56
C ARG A 66 -5.21 14.14 1.56
N ASP A 67 -5.95 15.24 1.73
CA ASP A 67 -5.63 16.32 2.68
C ASP A 67 -6.20 16.04 4.08
N GLN A 68 -7.07 15.03 4.20
CA GLN A 68 -7.55 14.56 5.48
C GLN A 68 -6.44 13.84 6.25
N VAL A 69 -6.63 13.76 7.55
CA VAL A 69 -5.73 13.10 8.49
C VAL A 69 -6.41 11.86 9.05
N VAL A 70 -5.67 10.77 9.19
CA VAL A 70 -6.12 9.56 9.88
C VAL A 70 -5.43 9.45 11.24
N THR A 71 -6.21 9.15 12.27
CA THR A 71 -5.72 8.79 13.60
C THR A 71 -5.54 7.28 13.68
N LEU A 72 -4.29 6.83 13.88
CA LEU A 72 -3.94 5.43 14.07
C LEU A 72 -3.66 5.18 15.54
N GLN A 73 -4.41 4.25 16.12
CA GLN A 73 -4.23 3.80 17.51
C GLN A 73 -2.98 2.92 17.62
N ASP A 74 -2.23 3.04 18.71
CA ASP A 74 -0.99 2.30 18.94
C ASP A 74 -1.20 0.79 18.83
N HIS A 75 -2.34 0.25 19.32
CA HIS A 75 -2.65 -1.18 19.17
C HIS A 75 -2.76 -1.63 17.70
N VAL A 76 -3.26 -0.76 16.80
CA VAL A 76 -3.37 -1.07 15.36
C VAL A 76 -1.98 -1.04 14.74
N ILE A 77 -1.16 -0.07 15.14
CA ILE A 77 0.23 0.05 14.69
C ILE A 77 1.05 -1.16 15.12
N GLU A 78 0.82 -1.69 16.32
CA GLU A 78 1.48 -2.87 16.86
C GLU A 78 1.12 -4.17 16.14
N GLN A 79 -0.04 -4.24 15.49
CA GLN A 79 -0.44 -5.37 14.65
C GLN A 79 0.20 -5.35 13.25
N MET A 80 0.82 -4.23 12.86
CA MET A 80 1.46 -4.13 11.55
C MET A 80 2.82 -4.87 11.53
N PRO A 81 3.18 -5.53 10.42
CA PRO A 81 4.53 -6.02 10.23
C PRO A 81 5.57 -4.91 10.41
N ASN A 82 6.72 -5.24 11.00
CA ASN A 82 7.79 -4.28 11.28
C ASN A 82 8.22 -3.47 10.05
N TYR A 83 8.26 -4.09 8.87
CA TYR A 83 8.58 -3.40 7.61
C TYR A 83 7.58 -2.27 7.30
N ILE A 84 6.28 -2.54 7.44
CA ILE A 84 5.22 -1.55 7.20
C ILE A 84 5.26 -0.46 8.27
N LYS A 85 5.36 -0.86 9.55
CA LYS A 85 5.43 0.06 10.69
C LYS A 85 6.60 1.04 10.56
N GLN A 86 7.79 0.54 10.26
CA GLN A 86 8.98 1.38 10.09
C GLN A 86 8.85 2.30 8.89
N GLY A 87 8.37 1.81 7.74
CA GLY A 87 8.21 2.66 6.55
C GLY A 87 7.14 3.73 6.70
N LEU A 88 6.00 3.38 7.31
CA LEU A 88 4.87 4.29 7.49
C LEU A 88 5.19 5.39 8.51
N PHE A 89 5.80 5.04 9.65
CA PHE A 89 6.03 5.97 10.76
C PHE A 89 7.46 6.50 10.87
N ARG A 90 8.32 6.26 9.88
CA ARG A 90 9.67 6.85 9.83
C ARG A 90 9.59 8.37 10.00
N ASN A 91 10.28 8.90 11.00
CA ASN A 91 10.34 10.33 11.30
C ASN A 91 8.98 10.98 11.62
N ILE A 92 8.01 10.21 12.15
CA ILE A 92 6.74 10.75 12.66
C ILE A 92 6.75 10.64 14.19
N GLU A 93 6.99 11.76 14.85
CA GLU A 93 7.00 11.89 16.31
C GLU A 93 5.68 12.43 16.88
N GLU A 94 4.84 13.04 16.04
CA GLU A 94 3.60 13.70 16.48
C GLU A 94 2.58 12.70 17.04
N ARG A 95 2.33 12.84 18.35
CA ARG A 95 1.25 12.18 19.06
C ARG A 95 0.13 13.19 19.28
N VAL A 96 -1.08 12.80 18.91
CA VAL A 96 -2.29 13.60 19.20
C VAL A 96 -2.91 13.18 20.52
N TRP A 97 -2.81 11.90 20.84
CA TRP A 97 -3.18 11.33 22.13
C TRP A 97 -2.05 10.41 22.61
N PRO A 98 -1.96 10.09 23.91
CA PRO A 98 -0.88 9.25 24.45
C PRO A 98 -0.69 7.93 23.67
N THR A 99 -1.79 7.36 23.18
CA THR A 99 -1.84 6.07 22.48
C THR A 99 -2.18 6.17 21.00
N SER A 100 -2.01 7.33 20.35
CA SER A 100 -2.32 7.45 18.93
C SER A 100 -1.45 8.46 18.19
N ARG A 101 -1.35 8.26 16.88
CA ARG A 101 -0.64 9.16 15.97
C ARG A 101 -1.57 9.62 14.86
N ASN A 102 -1.45 10.88 14.48
CA ASN A 102 -2.10 11.40 13.29
C ASN A 102 -1.12 11.41 12.14
N ILE A 103 -1.58 10.98 10.97
CA ILE A 103 -0.79 11.03 9.74
C ILE A 103 -1.70 11.49 8.60
N PRO A 104 -1.25 12.44 7.75
CA PRO A 104 -1.99 12.80 6.55
C PRO A 104 -2.23 11.56 5.67
N ILE A 105 -3.44 11.41 5.13
CA ILE A 105 -3.77 10.27 4.26
C ILE A 105 -2.84 10.24 3.05
N ARG A 106 -2.48 11.41 2.49
CA ARG A 106 -1.47 11.52 1.43
C ARG A 106 -0.16 10.83 1.79
N GLU A 107 0.38 11.09 2.99
CA GLU A 107 1.63 10.47 3.44
C GLU A 107 1.49 8.96 3.64
N VAL A 108 0.36 8.50 4.18
CA VAL A 108 0.09 7.06 4.30
C VAL A 108 0.12 6.40 2.94
N GLU A 109 -0.65 6.93 2.00
CA GLU A 109 -0.76 6.42 0.63
C GLU A 109 0.59 6.47 -0.10
N ASP A 110 1.34 7.57 -0.01
CA ASP A 110 2.65 7.72 -0.67
C ASP A 110 3.69 6.74 -0.09
N ARG A 111 3.78 6.62 1.24
CA ARG A 111 4.75 5.73 1.90
C ARG A 111 4.42 4.26 1.64
N LEU A 112 3.15 3.86 1.73
CA LEU A 112 2.74 2.49 1.40
C LEU A 112 3.00 2.16 -0.07
N PHE A 113 2.76 3.13 -0.96
CA PHE A 113 3.05 2.98 -2.37
C PHE A 113 4.56 2.79 -2.62
N ASP A 114 5.41 3.57 -1.97
CA ASP A 114 6.87 3.42 -2.05
C ASP A 114 7.34 2.06 -1.52
N LEU A 115 6.75 1.57 -0.42
CA LEU A 115 7.06 0.25 0.15
C LEU A 115 6.69 -0.91 -0.77
N LEU A 116 5.69 -0.71 -1.64
CA LEU A 116 5.24 -1.69 -2.62
C LEU A 116 6.14 -1.75 -3.87
N LYS A 117 6.81 -0.65 -4.24
CA LYS A 117 7.63 -0.58 -5.47
C LYS A 117 8.62 -1.73 -5.67
N PRO A 118 9.36 -2.22 -4.64
CA PRO A 118 10.26 -3.36 -4.81
C PRO A 118 9.58 -4.66 -5.23
N PHE A 119 8.27 -4.77 -5.00
CA PHE A 119 7.49 -5.97 -5.27
C PHE A 119 6.63 -5.87 -6.53
N VAL A 120 6.47 -4.67 -7.08
CA VAL A 120 5.68 -4.42 -8.28
C VAL A 120 6.62 -4.37 -9.47
N SER A 121 6.42 -5.29 -10.41
CA SER A 121 6.99 -5.13 -11.75
C SER A 121 6.12 -4.13 -12.51
N ASN A 122 6.68 -3.03 -12.97
CA ASN A 122 5.97 -2.14 -13.91
C ASN A 122 5.64 -2.99 -15.15
N GLY A 123 4.37 -3.36 -15.29
CA GLY A 123 3.90 -4.01 -16.51
C GLY A 123 4.05 -3.02 -17.65
N GLN A 124 4.94 -3.34 -18.59
CA GLN A 124 4.83 -2.85 -19.97
C GLN A 124 3.69 -3.57 -20.67
#